data_AF-A0A0X3WCM7-F1
#
_entry.id   AF-A0A0X3WCM7-F1
#
_cell.length_a   1.000
_cell.length_b   1.000
_cell.length_c   1.000
_cell.angle_alpha   90.00
_cell.angle_beta   90.00
_cell.angle_gamma   90.00
#
_symmetry.space_group_name_H-M   'P 1'
#
loop_
_entity.id
_entity.type
_entity.pdbx_description
1 polymer ?
#
loop_
_entity_poly.entity_id
_entity_poly.type
_entity_poly.pdbx_seq_one_letter_code
_entity_poly.pdbx_strand_id
1 'polypeptide(L)'
;MVEGQVRALTSRTERQGESDHSTVWTFRVERYDEAGDRISLIPVEMRGYRFEGAIHDGDWVRAGGRTKGGTLHVNRLENLTTGASVRAKGIPKPVMVIACVMIALIAAFIAWNFYGIVFEAPDVPSDYPSDFP
;
A
#
# COMPACT_ATOMS: atom_id res chain seq x y z
N MET A 1 7.66 -22.28 -5.45
CA MET A 1 6.93 -22.34 -4.17
C MET A 1 7.88 -22.90 -3.13
N VAL A 2 7.81 -22.46 -1.88
CA VAL A 2 8.65 -22.94 -0.77
C VAL A 2 7.76 -23.31 0.42
N GLU A 3 8.08 -24.41 1.09
CA GLU A 3 7.47 -24.81 2.36
C GLU A 3 8.54 -25.02 3.41
N GLY A 4 8.28 -24.57 4.64
CA GLY A 4 9.23 -24.71 5.73
C GLY A 4 8.83 -23.92 6.97
N GLN A 5 9.73 -23.87 7.95
CA GLN A 5 9.50 -23.17 9.21
C GLN A 5 9.98 -21.72 9.14
N VAL A 6 9.20 -20.78 9.69
CA VAL A 6 9.56 -19.36 9.79
C VAL A 6 10.61 -19.15 10.88
N ARG A 7 11.63 -18.34 10.54
CA ARG A 7 12.66 -17.87 11.47
C ARG A 7 12.96 -16.39 11.29
N ALA A 8 13.29 -15.74 12.41
CA ALA A 8 13.78 -14.37 12.48
C ALA A 8 12.80 -13.37 11.83
N LEU A 9 11.50 -13.54 12.08
CA LEU A 9 10.48 -12.62 11.61
C LEU A 9 10.72 -11.22 12.16
N THR A 10 10.87 -10.27 11.25
CA THR A 10 11.04 -8.86 11.55
C THR A 10 10.01 -8.06 10.76
N SER A 11 9.36 -7.12 11.44
CA SER A 11 8.45 -6.14 10.83
C SER A 11 9.08 -4.77 10.90
N ARG A 12 9.25 -4.11 9.74
CA ARG A 12 9.74 -2.73 9.66
C ARG A 12 8.79 -1.89 8.81
N THR A 13 8.63 -0.62 9.17
CA THR A 13 7.91 0.35 8.34
C THR A 13 8.94 1.14 7.53
N GLU A 14 8.83 1.08 6.21
CA GLU A 14 9.66 1.84 5.30
C GLU A 14 8.90 3.04 4.72
N ARG A 15 9.58 4.18 4.65
CA ARG A 15 9.16 5.36 3.88
C ARG A 15 9.91 5.37 2.56
N GLN A 16 9.21 5.17 1.45
CA GLN A 16 9.79 5.28 0.10
C GLN A 16 9.27 6.55 -0.58
N GLY A 17 9.82 7.71 -0.21
CA GLY A 17 9.39 9.02 -0.70
C GLY A 17 8.40 9.75 0.23
N GLU A 18 7.95 10.94 -0.19
CA GLU A 18 7.17 11.89 0.63
C GLU A 18 5.85 11.30 1.18
N SER A 19 5.24 10.34 0.49
CA SER A 19 3.89 9.85 0.81
C SER A 19 3.77 8.34 0.96
N ASP A 20 4.82 7.57 0.67
CA ASP A 20 4.70 6.11 0.57
C ASP A 20 5.19 5.39 1.83
N HIS A 21 4.26 5.07 2.71
CA HIS A 21 4.52 4.28 3.92
C HIS A 21 4.12 2.83 3.67
N SER A 22 5.08 1.90 3.66
CA SER A 22 4.78 0.47 3.54
C SER A 22 5.40 -0.32 4.68
N THR A 23 4.69 -1.32 5.18
CA THR A 23 5.24 -2.27 6.13
C THR A 23 5.85 -3.43 5.37
N VAL A 24 7.07 -3.80 5.76
CA VAL A 24 7.86 -4.88 5.18
C VAL A 24 8.09 -5.93 6.26
N TRP A 25 7.67 -7.15 5.99
CA TRP A 25 8.01 -8.32 6.78
C TRP A 25 9.16 -9.05 6.11
N THR A 26 10.25 -9.23 6.85
CA THR A 26 11.39 -10.02 6.41
C THR A 26 11.55 -11.19 7.36
N PHE A 27 11.68 -12.38 6.81
CA PHE A 27 11.92 -13.61 7.57
C PHE A 27 12.67 -14.60 6.69
N ARG A 28 13.04 -15.74 7.26
CA ARG A 28 13.66 -16.83 6.53
C ARG A 28 12.81 -18.09 6.69
N VAL A 29 12.69 -18.85 5.59
CA VAL A 29 12.02 -20.15 5.59
C VAL A 29 13.08 -21.23 5.62
N GLU A 30 13.07 -22.01 6.70
CA GLU A 30 13.91 -23.20 6.89
C GLU A 30 13.24 -24.42 6.28
N ARG A 31 13.89 -25.00 5.26
CA ARG A 31 13.48 -26.28 4.70
C ARG A 31 14.20 -27.41 5.40
N TYR A 32 13.45 -28.48 5.67
CA TYR A 32 13.96 -29.73 6.20
C TYR A 32 13.78 -30.85 5.16
N ASP A 33 14.64 -31.87 5.21
CA ASP A 33 14.44 -33.12 4.47
C ASP A 33 13.60 -34.11 5.28
N GLU A 34 13.41 -35.30 4.72
CA GLU A 34 12.67 -36.39 5.36
C GLU A 34 13.36 -36.93 6.62
N ALA A 35 14.67 -36.70 6.77
CA ALA A 35 15.46 -37.06 7.95
C ALA A 35 15.39 -36.00 9.07
N GLY A 36 14.80 -34.82 8.77
CA GLY A 36 14.74 -33.68 9.69
C GLY A 36 15.99 -32.80 9.64
N ASP A 37 16.88 -33.01 8.68
CA ASP A 37 18.05 -32.18 8.48
C ASP A 37 17.70 -30.93 7.68
N ARG A 38 18.33 -29.81 8.05
CA ARG A 38 18.08 -28.51 7.41
C ARG A 38 18.78 -28.44 6.06
N ILE A 39 17.99 -28.42 4.98
CA ILE A 39 18.49 -28.39 3.60
C ILE A 39 18.83 -26.96 3.15
N SER A 40 17.98 -25.98 3.48
CA SER A 40 18.15 -24.62 2.94
C SER A 40 17.47 -23.56 3.80
N LEU A 41 17.97 -22.34 3.68
CA LEU A 41 17.44 -21.14 4.31
C LEU A 41 17.11 -20.11 3.23
N ILE A 42 15.82 -19.90 2.98
CA ILE A 42 15.36 -19.01 1.90
C ILE A 42 14.90 -17.69 2.53
N PRO A 43 15.55 -16.56 2.24
CA PRO A 43 15.07 -15.26 2.70
C PRO A 43 13.78 -14.90 1.96
N VAL A 44 12.79 -14.47 2.73
CA VAL A 44 11.46 -14.10 2.26
C VAL A 44 11.18 -12.67 2.67
N GLU A 45 10.64 -11.90 1.73
CA GLU A 45 10.16 -10.55 1.96
C GLU A 45 8.69 -10.46 1.54
N MET A 46 7.87 -9.88 2.42
CA MET A 46 6.51 -9.48 2.10
C MET A 46 6.37 -7.99 2.32
N ARG A 47 5.77 -7.29 1.36
CA ARG A 47 5.58 -5.84 1.41
C ARG A 47 4.13 -5.46 1.17
N GLY A 48 3.58 -4.62 2.04
CA GLY A 48 2.22 -4.10 1.89
C GLY A 48 1.93 -2.96 2.88
N TYR A 49 0.83 -2.24 2.64
CA TYR A 49 0.37 -1.19 3.56
C TYR A 49 -0.36 -1.78 4.77
N ARG A 50 -0.97 -2.95 4.57
CA ARG A 50 -1.67 -3.72 5.60
C ARG A 50 -1.43 -5.20 5.37
N PHE A 51 -1.30 -5.94 6.47
CA PHE A 51 -1.24 -7.40 6.47
C PHE A 51 -2.55 -7.95 7.05
N GLU A 52 -3.06 -9.01 6.42
CA GLU A 52 -4.15 -9.81 6.95
C GLU A 52 -3.60 -11.14 7.43
N GLY A 53 -3.96 -11.53 8.65
CA GLY A 53 -3.40 -12.69 9.33
C GLY A 53 -2.07 -12.40 10.05
N ALA A 54 -1.53 -13.42 10.70
CA ALA A 54 -0.28 -13.36 11.44
C ALA A 54 0.56 -14.61 11.15
N ILE A 55 1.87 -14.44 11.24
CA ILE A 55 2.85 -15.52 11.29
C ILE A 55 3.75 -15.25 12.48
N HIS A 56 4.28 -16.31 13.07
CA HIS A 56 5.26 -16.24 14.15
C HIS A 56 6.47 -17.12 13.83
N ASP A 57 7.58 -16.85 14.49
CA ASP A 57 8.72 -17.75 14.44
C ASP A 57 8.32 -19.14 14.94
N GLY A 58 8.73 -20.17 14.20
CA GLY A 58 8.33 -21.55 14.46
C GLY A 58 7.10 -22.02 13.68
N ASP A 59 6.33 -21.12 13.07
CA ASP A 59 5.19 -21.51 12.23
C ASP A 59 5.66 -22.20 10.94
N TRP A 60 4.95 -23.26 10.54
CA TRP A 60 5.09 -23.86 9.23
C TRP A 60 4.32 -23.03 8.22
N VAL A 61 4.97 -22.66 7.12
CA VAL A 61 4.38 -21.84 6.08
C VAL A 61 4.63 -22.42 4.70
N ARG A 62 3.68 -22.15 3.80
CA ARG A 62 3.81 -22.34 2.36
C ARG A 62 3.78 -20.98 1.70
N ALA A 63 4.89 -20.59 1.07
CA ALA A 63 5.04 -19.30 0.43
C ALA A 63 5.28 -19.45 -1.09
N GLY A 64 4.57 -18.65 -1.87
CA GLY A 64 4.68 -18.61 -3.33
C GLY A 64 4.92 -17.19 -3.80
N GLY A 65 5.91 -16.99 -4.68
CA GLY A 65 6.33 -15.65 -5.06
C GLY A 65 7.37 -15.61 -6.17
N ARG A 66 7.94 -14.42 -6.38
CA ARG A 66 9.00 -14.17 -7.36
C ARG A 66 10.33 -13.99 -6.64
N THR A 67 11.35 -14.72 -7.07
CA THR A 67 12.71 -14.52 -6.55
C THR A 67 13.37 -13.36 -7.28
N LYS A 68 13.91 -12.40 -6.54
CA LYS A 68 14.68 -11.27 -7.06
C LYS A 68 15.85 -10.98 -6.15
N GLY A 69 17.07 -10.93 -6.69
CA GLY A 69 18.28 -10.68 -5.92
C GLY A 69 18.52 -11.68 -4.78
N GLY A 70 18.13 -12.95 -4.97
CA GLY A 70 18.25 -13.99 -3.93
C GLY A 70 17.16 -13.97 -2.85
N THR A 71 16.22 -13.01 -2.88
CA THR A 71 15.11 -12.92 -1.92
C THR A 71 13.79 -13.29 -2.58
N LEU A 72 13.01 -14.14 -1.93
CA LEU A 72 11.68 -14.52 -2.38
C LEU A 72 10.67 -13.46 -1.97
N HIS A 73 10.13 -12.73 -2.96
CA HIS A 73 9.12 -11.70 -2.72
C HIS A 73 7.73 -12.32 -2.80
N VAL A 74 6.96 -12.19 -1.72
CA VAL A 74 5.71 -12.90 -1.50
C VAL A 74 4.61 -11.90 -1.16
N ASN A 75 3.47 -11.99 -1.85
CA ASN A 75 2.29 -11.18 -1.54
C ASN A 75 1.24 -11.96 -0.74
N ARG A 76 1.31 -13.29 -0.77
CA ARG A 76 0.40 -14.21 -0.06
C ARG A 76 1.17 -15.46 0.34
N LEU A 77 0.96 -15.91 1.58
CA LEU A 77 1.42 -17.20 2.07
C LEU A 77 0.31 -17.89 2.86
N GLU A 78 0.46 -19.18 3.08
CA GLU A 78 -0.40 -19.98 3.95
C GLU A 78 0.39 -20.34 5.20
N ASN A 79 -0.20 -20.13 6.36
CA ASN A 79 0.30 -20.65 7.63
C ASN A 79 -0.29 -22.05 7.82
N LEU A 80 0.55 -23.07 7.66
CA LEU A 80 0.17 -24.48 7.78
C LEU A 80 -0.05 -24.88 9.25
N THR A 81 0.55 -24.17 10.22
CA THR A 81 0.29 -24.40 11.65
C THR A 81 -1.13 -24.02 12.04
N THR A 82 -1.61 -22.85 11.59
CA THR A 82 -2.91 -22.30 11.99
C THR A 82 -4.00 -22.48 10.94
N GLY A 83 -3.65 -22.89 9.72
CA GLY A 83 -4.55 -22.94 8.56
C GLY A 83 -4.90 -21.57 7.97
N ALA A 84 -4.32 -20.48 8.48
CA ALA A 84 -4.65 -19.13 8.05
C ALA A 84 -3.94 -18.73 6.74
N SER A 85 -4.66 -18.04 5.85
CA SER A 85 -4.07 -17.41 4.66
C SER A 85 -3.61 -15.99 4.99
N VAL A 86 -2.32 -15.73 4.94
CA VAL A 86 -1.72 -14.42 5.22
C VAL A 86 -1.49 -13.66 3.92
N ARG A 87 -1.93 -12.40 3.85
CA ARG A 87 -1.85 -11.59 2.62
C ARG A 87 -1.37 -10.17 2.90
N ALA A 88 -0.44 -9.69 2.09
CA ALA A 88 -0.07 -8.29 2.03
C ALA A 88 -1.01 -7.53 1.07
N LYS A 89 -1.69 -6.50 1.57
CA LYS A 89 -2.55 -5.62 0.77
C LYS A 89 -1.79 -4.37 0.32
N GLY A 90 -1.78 -4.14 -0.98
CA GLY A 90 -1.36 -2.87 -1.61
C GLY A 90 -2.47 -1.82 -1.56
N ILE A 91 -2.15 -0.55 -1.85
CA ILE A 91 -3.19 0.44 -2.18
C ILE A 91 -3.90 -0.05 -3.45
N PRO A 92 -5.23 -0.23 -3.43
CA PRO A 92 -5.94 -0.62 -4.63
C PRO A 92 -5.93 0.54 -5.64
N LYS A 93 -5.48 0.25 -6.87
CA LYS A 93 -5.47 1.20 -8.00
C LYS A 93 -6.75 2.05 -8.14
N PRO A 94 -7.98 1.52 -8.00
CA PRO A 94 -9.18 2.35 -8.12
C PRO A 94 -9.29 3.43 -7.02
N VAL A 95 -8.82 3.17 -5.80
CA VAL A 95 -8.83 4.19 -4.73
C VAL A 95 -7.91 5.36 -5.08
N MET A 96 -6.75 5.07 -5.68
CA MET A 96 -5.84 6.11 -6.17
C MET A 96 -6.50 6.95 -7.27
N VAL A 97 -7.18 6.31 -8.23
CA VAL A 97 -7.90 7.03 -9.30
C VAL A 97 -9.02 7.91 -8.72
N ILE A 98 -9.84 7.37 -7.81
CA ILE A 98 -10.92 8.11 -7.15
C ILE A 98 -10.36 9.32 -6.40
N ALA A 99 -9.26 9.15 -5.66
CA ALA A 99 -8.61 10.25 -4.94
C ALA A 99 -8.13 11.35 -5.90
N CYS A 100 -7.48 10.98 -7.02
CA CYS A 100 -7.06 11.95 -8.04
C CYS A 100 -8.24 12.71 -8.66
N VAL A 101 -9.34 12.01 -8.97
CA VAL A 101 -10.56 12.63 -9.51
C VAL A 101 -11.18 13.60 -8.50
N MET A 102 -11.28 13.19 -7.23
CA MET A 102 -11.80 14.05 -6.16
C MET A 102 -10.98 15.33 -6.00
N ILE A 103 -9.65 15.23 -6.01
CA ILE A 103 -8.76 16.40 -5.93
C ILE A 103 -8.98 17.33 -7.12
N ALA A 104 -9.10 16.79 -8.33
CA ALA A 104 -9.34 17.60 -9.54
C ALA A 104 -10.69 18.33 -9.48
N LEU A 105 -11.76 17.68 -8.98
CA LEU A 105 -13.07 18.30 -8.80
C LEU A 105 -13.04 19.43 -7.76
N ILE A 106 -12.35 19.23 -6.64
CA ILE A 106 -12.17 20.27 -5.62
C ILE A 106 -11.41 21.47 -6.21
N ALA A 107 -10.33 21.23 -6.94
CA ALA A 107 -9.56 22.29 -7.58
C ALA A 107 -10.40 23.06 -8.62
N ALA A 108 -11.19 22.36 -9.44
CA ALA A 108 -12.10 22.98 -10.39
C ALA A 108 -13.19 23.81 -9.71
N PHE A 109 -13.76 23.31 -8.61
CA PHE A 109 -14.74 24.04 -7.82
C PHE A 109 -14.15 25.31 -7.20
N ILE A 110 -12.95 25.23 -6.61
CA ILE A 110 -12.25 26.40 -6.05
C ILE A 110 -11.97 27.42 -7.16
N ALA A 111 -11.45 26.98 -8.31
CA ALA A 111 -11.17 27.85 -9.45
C ALA A 111 -12.44 28.53 -9.98
N TRP A 112 -13.55 27.80 -10.05
CA TRP A 112 -14.85 28.35 -10.48
C TRP A 112 -15.34 29.46 -9.54
N ASN A 113 -15.29 29.23 -8.23
CA ASN A 113 -15.67 30.24 -7.25
C ASN A 113 -14.74 31.46 -7.31
N PHE A 114 -13.44 31.26 -7.49
CA PHE A 114 -12.47 32.35 -7.59
C PHE A 114 -12.63 33.16 -8.88
N TYR A 115 -12.99 32.51 -9.99
CA TYR A 115 -13.26 33.18 -11.26
C TYR A 115 -14.41 34.18 -11.14
N GLY A 116 -15.51 33.83 -10.47
CA GLY A 116 -16.63 34.75 -10.23
C GLY A 116 -16.20 35.99 -9.45
N ILE A 117 -15.41 35.83 -8.40
CA ILE A 117 -14.95 36.97 -7.57
C ILE A 117 -14.07 37.95 -8.36
N VAL A 118 -13.22 37.44 -9.27
CA VAL A 118 -12.24 38.28 -9.99
C VAL A 118 -12.83 38.91 -11.26
N PHE A 119 -13.74 38.21 -11.95
CA PHE A 119 -14.18 38.58 -13.29
C PHE A 119 -15.66 38.96 -13.39
N GLU A 120 -16.46 38.80 -12.33
CA GLU A 120 -17.83 39.29 -12.30
C GLU A 120 -17.79 40.78 -11.93
N ALA A 121 -18.07 41.64 -12.91
CA ALA A 121 -18.17 43.08 -12.68
C ALA A 121 -19.28 43.32 -11.65
N PRO A 122 -19.10 44.23 -10.68
CA PRO A 122 -20.18 44.59 -9.78
C PRO A 122 -21.35 45.07 -10.63
N ASP A 123 -22.53 44.44 -10.46
CA ASP A 123 -23.77 44.90 -11.08
C ASP A 123 -23.95 46.37 -10.70
N VAL A 124 -23.74 47.27 -11.66
CA VAL A 124 -24.03 48.69 -11.49
C VAL A 124 -25.56 48.77 -11.46
N PRO A 125 -26.17 49.15 -10.31
CA PRO A 125 -27.62 49.28 -10.24
C PRO A 125 -28.13 50.19 -11.35
N SER A 126 -29.21 49.79 -12.03
CA SER A 126 -29.79 50.54 -13.15
C SER A 126 -30.29 51.94 -12.77
N ASP A 127 -30.34 52.25 -11.48
CA ASP A 127 -30.70 53.55 -10.91
C ASP A 127 -29.49 54.49 -10.69
N TYR A 128 -28.32 54.18 -11.26
CA TYR A 128 -27.20 55.13 -11.24
C TYR A 128 -27.61 56.41 -12.00
N PRO A 129 -27.68 57.57 -11.31
CA PRO A 129 -28.03 58.82 -11.98
C PRO A 129 -26.94 59.17 -13.00
N SER A 130 -27.34 59.28 -14.28
CA SER A 130 -26.46 59.63 -15.42
C SER A 130 -26.03 61.10 -15.44
N ASP A 131 -26.50 61.88 -14.48
CA ASP A 131 -26.45 63.34 -14.53
C ASP A 131 -25.38 63.83 -13.54
N PHE A 132 -24.11 63.68 -13.92
CA PHE A 132 -23.03 64.48 -13.35
C PHE A 132 -22.70 65.62 -14.33
N PRO A 133 -22.62 66.88 -13.86
CA PRO A 133 -22.40 68.06 -14.69
C PRO A 133 -21.00 68.13 -15.31
#